data_AF-A0A4P5TRR2-F1
#
_entry.id   AF-A0A4P5TRR2-F1
#
_cell.length_a   1.000
_cell.length_b   1.000
_cell.length_c   1.000
_cell.angle_alpha   90.00
_cell.angle_beta   90.00
_cell.angle_gamma   90.00
#
_symmetry.space_group_name_H-M   'P 1'
#
loop_
_entity.id
_entity.type
_entity.pdbx_description
1 polymer ?
#
loop_
_entity_poly.entity_id
_entity_poly.type
_entity_poly.pdbx_seq_one_letter_code
_entity_poly.pdbx_strand_id
1 'polypeptide(L)'
;MGFSADVIVLVLVGHALYQLLLHTQVVPRLGFIEKILVTPSTHRVHHGVNDIYLDKNYGGMFVIWDRLFGTYEPETEEVKYGITDQTGNMTILEAHTYGFKQLMLPLKWGQRGKAAMAFFFSKPKDVPEYLVGKTKISAKQFQPMDDQKNYVLAQIILCALGLFYMIFWSKGWDIAIKSTCAIFVCWGILSASIQWRKYWVLYFFQEGVRIVLWGLFFYTLGKTGSIPILSSATMIGLTIVVAVLYLQKAKK
;
A
#
# COMPACT_ATOMS: atom_id res chain seq x y z
N MET A 1 32.48 3.73 -1.14
CA MET A 1 31.66 4.96 -1.12
C MET A 1 30.23 4.55 -0.90
N GLY A 2 29.58 5.12 0.11
CA GLY A 2 28.21 4.81 0.47
C GLY A 2 27.85 5.53 1.75
N PHE A 3 26.58 5.88 1.92
CA PHE A 3 26.08 6.42 3.18
C PHE A 3 26.03 5.30 4.23
N SER A 4 26.22 5.63 5.51
CA SER A 4 26.00 4.66 6.58
C SER A 4 24.53 4.22 6.61
N ALA A 5 24.26 3.02 7.13
CA ALA A 5 22.89 2.52 7.29
C ALA A 5 22.03 3.51 8.09
N ASP A 6 22.60 4.14 9.12
CA ASP A 6 21.91 5.13 9.95
C ASP A 6 21.44 6.35 9.16
N VAL A 7 22.30 6.86 8.25
CA VAL A 7 21.93 8.00 7.38
C VAL A 7 20.84 7.59 6.39
N ILE A 8 20.93 6.40 5.81
CA ILE A 8 19.90 5.88 4.90
C ILE A 8 18.56 5.75 5.64
N VAL A 9 18.56 5.15 6.83
CA VAL A 9 17.36 5.01 7.67
C VAL A 9 16.78 6.36 8.03
N LEU A 10 17.62 7.32 8.45
CA LEU A 10 17.19 8.68 8.78
C LEU A 10 16.49 9.36 7.59
N VAL A 11 17.09 9.30 6.40
CA VAL A 11 16.52 9.90 5.19
C VAL A 11 15.22 9.21 4.79
N LEU A 12 15.17 7.87 4.82
CA LEU A 12 13.95 7.12 4.50
C LEU A 12 12.81 7.41 5.47
N VAL A 13 13.08 7.45 6.78
CA VAL A 13 12.07 7.78 7.80
C VAL A 13 11.62 9.23 7.66
N GLY A 14 12.55 10.18 7.50
CA GLY A 14 12.23 11.58 7.28
C GLY A 14 11.38 11.80 6.03
N HIS A 15 11.73 11.14 4.93
CA HIS A 15 10.95 11.16 3.70
C HIS A 15 9.56 10.55 3.89
N ALA A 16 9.45 9.40 4.56
CA ALA A 16 8.17 8.74 4.81
C ALA A 16 7.25 9.62 5.68
N LEU A 17 7.79 10.25 6.72
CA LEU A 17 7.04 11.20 7.56
C LEU A 17 6.58 12.41 6.77
N TYR A 18 7.46 12.98 5.94
CA TYR A 18 7.10 14.08 5.05
C TYR A 18 5.93 13.69 4.14
N GLN A 19 6.04 12.57 3.42
CA GLN A 19 4.99 12.05 2.54
C GLN A 19 3.67 11.83 3.29
N LEU A 20 3.71 11.30 4.51
CA LEU A 20 2.51 11.09 5.33
C LEU A 20 1.81 12.42 5.63
N LEU A 21 2.56 13.45 6.04
CA LEU A 21 2.00 14.75 6.42
C LEU A 21 1.37 15.51 5.25
N LEU A 22 1.70 15.18 4.00
CA LEU A 22 1.06 15.75 2.83
C LEU A 22 -0.41 15.31 2.66
N HIS A 23 -0.81 14.16 3.24
CA HIS A 23 -2.14 13.58 3.07
C HIS A 23 -3.14 14.14 4.10
N THR A 24 -3.26 15.46 4.17
CA THR A 24 -4.22 16.16 5.04
C THR A 24 -4.99 17.25 4.31
N GLN A 25 -6.25 17.43 4.70
CA GLN A 25 -7.12 18.52 4.23
C GLN A 25 -7.09 19.73 5.17
N VAL A 26 -6.53 19.58 6.37
CA VAL A 26 -6.58 20.59 7.43
C VAL A 26 -5.64 21.75 7.14
N VAL A 27 -4.51 21.49 6.47
CA VAL A 27 -3.52 22.51 6.16
C VAL A 27 -3.96 23.27 4.91
N PRO A 28 -4.20 24.60 5.01
CA PRO A 28 -4.56 25.44 3.88
C PRO A 28 -3.35 25.65 2.97
N ARG A 29 -3.52 26.50 1.95
CA ARG A 29 -2.42 26.88 1.07
C ARG A 29 -1.32 27.60 1.84
N LEU A 30 -0.06 27.26 1.58
CA LEU A 30 1.10 27.78 2.31
C LEU A 30 1.87 28.87 1.54
N GLY A 31 1.27 29.41 0.48
CA GLY A 31 1.79 30.57 -0.25
C GLY A 31 3.18 30.33 -0.83
N PHE A 32 4.19 31.07 -0.34
CA PHE A 32 5.56 30.98 -0.87
C PHE A 32 6.16 29.57 -0.76
N ILE A 33 5.79 28.80 0.26
CA ILE A 33 6.31 27.44 0.47
C ILE A 33 5.96 26.53 -0.73
N GLU A 34 4.77 26.70 -1.33
CA GLU A 34 4.32 25.95 -2.52
C GLU A 34 5.11 26.26 -3.79
N LYS A 35 6.00 27.26 -3.76
CA LYS A 35 6.91 27.52 -4.88
C LYS A 35 8.12 26.60 -4.86
N ILE A 36 8.46 26.06 -3.68
CA ILE A 36 9.67 25.26 -3.46
C ILE A 36 9.29 23.81 -3.13
N LEU A 37 8.44 23.62 -2.13
CA LEU A 37 8.07 22.33 -1.58
C LEU A 37 6.67 21.90 -2.00
N VAL A 38 6.50 20.59 -2.13
CA VAL A 38 5.17 19.98 -2.26
C VAL A 38 4.50 20.10 -0.91
N THR A 39 3.37 20.79 -0.84
CA THR A 39 2.59 20.99 0.39
C THR A 39 1.34 20.10 0.36
N PRO A 40 0.59 20.02 1.48
CA PRO A 40 -0.70 19.33 1.46
C PRO A 40 -1.63 19.83 0.35
N SER A 41 -1.66 21.14 0.06
CA SER A 41 -2.46 21.70 -1.03
C SER A 41 -2.06 21.18 -2.41
N THR A 42 -0.77 21.25 -2.76
CA THR A 42 -0.29 20.75 -4.06
C THR A 42 -0.46 19.24 -4.18
N HIS A 43 -0.36 18.52 -3.07
CA HIS A 43 -0.55 17.07 -3.02
C HIS A 43 -2.02 16.65 -3.11
N ARG A 44 -2.97 17.46 -2.60
CA ARG A 44 -4.40 17.21 -2.84
C ARG A 44 -4.73 17.25 -4.32
N VAL A 45 -4.20 18.24 -5.05
CA VAL A 45 -4.35 18.33 -6.51
C VAL A 45 -3.86 17.04 -7.20
N HIS A 46 -2.73 16.48 -6.77
CA HIS A 46 -2.24 15.20 -7.32
C HIS A 46 -3.24 14.04 -7.17
N HIS A 47 -3.99 13.99 -6.06
CA HIS A 47 -5.02 12.99 -5.82
C HIS A 47 -6.41 13.37 -6.38
N GLY A 48 -6.50 14.51 -7.07
CA GLY A 48 -7.75 15.05 -7.59
C GLY A 48 -8.20 14.38 -8.88
N VAL A 49 -9.50 14.05 -8.95
CA VAL A 49 -10.16 13.60 -10.18
C VAL A 49 -10.97 14.72 -10.87
N ASN A 50 -10.87 15.96 -10.39
CA ASN A 50 -11.39 17.11 -11.12
C ASN A 50 -10.67 17.20 -12.47
N ASP A 51 -11.38 17.54 -13.54
CA ASP A 51 -10.80 17.61 -14.90
C ASP A 51 -9.55 18.51 -14.96
N ILE A 52 -9.51 19.59 -14.17
CA ILE A 52 -8.37 20.51 -14.08
C ILE A 52 -7.13 19.94 -13.36
N TYR A 53 -7.33 18.92 -12.52
CA TYR A 53 -6.30 18.30 -11.68
C TYR A 53 -5.76 16.98 -12.22
N LEU A 54 -6.37 16.46 -13.29
CA LEU A 54 -5.88 15.27 -13.97
C LEU A 54 -4.47 15.50 -14.51
N ASP A 55 -3.59 14.54 -14.27
CA ASP A 55 -2.20 14.53 -14.74
C ASP A 55 -1.36 15.73 -14.26
N LYS A 56 -1.56 16.16 -12.99
CA LYS A 56 -0.85 17.28 -12.35
C LYS A 56 -0.04 16.87 -11.12
N ASN A 57 0.94 17.71 -10.79
CA ASN A 57 1.71 17.69 -9.53
C ASN A 57 2.32 16.31 -9.16
N TYR A 58 3.23 15.80 -9.98
CA TYR A 58 3.89 14.51 -9.77
C TYR A 58 5.09 14.55 -8.79
N GLY A 59 5.56 15.75 -8.43
CA GLY A 59 6.68 15.91 -7.51
C GLY A 59 6.39 15.32 -6.14
N GLY A 60 7.37 14.61 -5.57
CA GLY A 60 7.24 14.05 -4.22
C GLY A 60 7.60 15.02 -3.09
N MET A 61 8.66 15.82 -3.27
CA MET A 61 9.17 16.75 -2.24
C MET A 61 9.32 18.18 -2.75
N PHE A 62 9.79 18.33 -4.00
CA PHE A 62 10.04 19.65 -4.59
C PHE A 62 9.14 19.89 -5.80
N VAL A 63 8.51 21.06 -5.82
CA VAL A 63 7.63 21.53 -6.90
C VAL A 63 8.41 21.92 -8.17
N ILE A 64 9.73 22.08 -8.06
CA ILE A 64 10.58 22.46 -9.20
C ILE A 64 10.41 21.51 -10.38
N TRP A 65 10.26 20.21 -10.13
CA TRP A 65 10.07 19.22 -11.20
C TRP A 65 8.78 19.46 -11.96
N ASP A 66 7.67 19.73 -11.26
CA ASP A 66 6.40 20.01 -11.90
C ASP A 66 6.41 21.31 -12.70
N ARG A 67 7.16 22.31 -12.25
CA ARG A 67 7.35 23.56 -13.01
C ARG A 67 8.22 23.35 -14.24
N LEU A 68 9.30 22.58 -14.13
CA LEU A 68 10.20 22.27 -15.24
C LEU A 68 9.50 21.46 -16.34
N PHE A 69 8.63 20.52 -15.97
CA PHE A 69 7.93 19.66 -16.92
C PHE A 69 6.50 20.13 -17.27
N GLY A 70 6.06 21.27 -16.71
CA GLY A 70 4.76 21.88 -17.03
C GLY A 70 3.55 21.12 -16.48
N THR A 71 3.72 20.38 -15.38
CA THR A 71 2.67 19.60 -14.71
C THR A 71 2.16 20.27 -13.44
N TYR A 72 2.70 21.44 -13.08
CA TYR A 72 2.26 22.18 -11.90
C TYR A 72 0.85 22.75 -12.08
N GLU A 73 -0.02 22.51 -11.11
CA GLU A 73 -1.35 23.11 -11.01
C GLU A 73 -1.64 23.53 -9.55
N PRO A 74 -2.00 24.79 -9.28
CA PRO A 74 -2.44 25.22 -7.96
C PRO A 74 -3.83 24.68 -7.59
N GLU A 75 -4.10 24.49 -6.30
CA GLU A 75 -5.45 24.17 -5.82
C GLU A 75 -6.36 25.41 -5.90
N THR A 76 -7.28 25.42 -6.87
CA THR A 76 -8.21 26.52 -7.19
C THR A 76 -9.67 26.19 -6.89
N GLU A 77 -10.02 24.91 -6.93
CA GLU A 77 -11.33 24.34 -6.64
C GLU A 77 -11.23 23.25 -5.56
N GLU A 78 -12.36 22.95 -4.92
CA GLU A 78 -12.47 21.82 -3.98
C GLU A 78 -12.10 20.49 -4.69
N VAL A 79 -11.13 19.78 -4.10
CA VAL A 79 -10.58 18.55 -4.65
C VAL A 79 -11.54 17.39 -4.40
N LYS A 80 -11.99 16.75 -5.49
CA LYS A 80 -12.67 15.45 -5.47
C LYS A 80 -11.61 14.37 -5.57
N TYR A 81 -11.52 13.49 -4.57
CA TYR A 81 -10.50 12.46 -4.51
C TYR A 81 -10.90 11.20 -5.25
N GLY A 82 -9.92 10.50 -5.81
CA GLY A 82 -10.09 9.16 -6.32
C GLY A 82 -9.19 8.89 -7.51
N ILE A 83 -9.66 7.99 -8.36
CA ILE A 83 -9.10 7.75 -9.69
C ILE A 83 -10.25 7.73 -10.69
N THR A 84 -9.97 8.05 -11.95
CA THR A 84 -10.98 8.13 -13.02
C THR A 84 -11.67 6.79 -13.28
N ASP A 85 -11.01 5.70 -12.91
CA ASP A 85 -11.48 4.34 -13.13
C ASP A 85 -12.19 3.81 -11.88
N GLN A 86 -13.34 3.16 -12.04
CA GLN A 86 -13.99 2.49 -10.91
C GLN A 86 -13.19 1.26 -10.47
N THR A 87 -12.39 1.42 -9.41
CA THR A 87 -11.74 0.29 -8.73
C THR A 87 -12.63 -0.40 -7.70
N GLY A 88 -13.82 0.15 -7.44
CA GLY A 88 -14.94 -0.49 -6.75
C GLY A 88 -14.54 -1.46 -5.62
N ASN A 89 -14.65 -2.76 -5.90
CA ASN A 89 -14.41 -3.85 -4.95
C ASN A 89 -13.09 -4.60 -5.20
N MET A 90 -12.04 -3.91 -5.67
CA MET A 90 -10.73 -4.52 -5.81
C MET A 90 -10.16 -4.89 -4.43
N THR A 91 -9.60 -6.09 -4.33
CA THR A 91 -8.68 -6.46 -3.26
C THR A 91 -7.43 -5.57 -3.32
N ILE A 92 -6.68 -5.49 -2.23
CA ILE A 92 -5.41 -4.74 -2.20
C ILE A 92 -4.46 -5.24 -3.30
N LEU A 93 -4.39 -6.55 -3.55
CA LEU A 93 -3.55 -7.12 -4.62
C LEU A 93 -4.05 -6.75 -6.02
N GLU A 94 -5.36 -6.74 -6.24
CA GLU A 94 -5.94 -6.28 -7.50
C GLU A 94 -5.62 -4.81 -7.74
N ALA A 95 -5.75 -3.95 -6.72
CA ALA A 95 -5.41 -2.54 -6.80
C ALA A 95 -3.92 -2.32 -7.10
N HIS A 96 -3.01 -3.02 -6.40
CA HIS A 96 -1.57 -2.91 -6.62
C HIS A 96 -1.14 -3.39 -8.02
N THR A 97 -1.85 -4.37 -8.59
CA THR A 97 -1.52 -4.92 -9.93
C THR A 97 -2.30 -4.25 -11.06
N TYR A 98 -3.26 -3.38 -10.76
CA TYR A 98 -4.20 -2.81 -11.72
C TYR A 98 -3.48 -2.02 -12.83
N GLY A 99 -2.66 -1.04 -12.46
CA GLY A 99 -1.91 -0.22 -13.43
C GLY A 99 -0.95 -1.06 -14.28
N PHE A 100 -0.26 -2.04 -13.68
CA PHE A 100 0.59 -2.95 -14.44
C PHE A 100 -0.20 -3.79 -15.46
N LYS A 101 -1.41 -4.23 -15.13
CA LYS A 101 -2.28 -4.95 -16.07
C LYS A 101 -2.74 -4.05 -17.22
N GLN A 102 -3.04 -2.78 -16.94
CA GLN A 102 -3.39 -1.79 -17.98
C GLN A 102 -2.23 -1.57 -18.94
N LEU A 103 -1.00 -1.47 -18.43
CA LEU A 103 0.21 -1.33 -19.24
C LEU A 103 0.45 -2.51 -20.20
N MET A 104 -0.08 -3.70 -19.90
CA MET A 104 0.05 -4.89 -20.74
C MET A 104 -1.06 -5.04 -21.80
N LEU A 105 -2.11 -4.20 -21.79
CA LEU A 105 -3.26 -4.32 -22.70
C LEU A 105 -2.87 -4.22 -24.19
N PRO A 106 -2.05 -3.26 -24.65
CA PRO A 106 -1.66 -3.19 -26.06
C PRO A 106 -0.92 -4.44 -26.53
N LEU A 107 -0.11 -5.04 -25.64
CA LEU A 107 0.59 -6.28 -25.95
C LEU A 107 -0.38 -7.45 -26.12
N LYS A 108 -1.48 -7.49 -25.35
CA LYS A 108 -2.54 -8.50 -25.52
C LYS A 108 -3.26 -8.37 -26.86
N TRP A 109 -3.35 -7.16 -27.43
CA TRP A 109 -3.96 -6.91 -28.74
C TRP A 109 -2.97 -6.93 -29.91
N GLY A 110 -1.79 -7.51 -29.70
CA GLY A 110 -0.82 -7.75 -30.76
C GLY A 110 0.08 -6.56 -31.10
N GLN A 111 0.00 -5.44 -30.38
CA GLN A 111 0.92 -4.31 -30.61
C GLN A 111 2.35 -4.70 -30.22
N ARG A 112 3.33 -4.47 -31.10
CA ARG A 112 4.75 -4.81 -30.88
C ARG A 112 5.66 -3.72 -31.43
N GLY A 113 6.94 -3.76 -31.05
CA GLY A 113 7.97 -2.85 -31.56
C GLY A 113 7.63 -1.37 -31.29
N LYS A 114 7.71 -0.53 -32.32
CA LYS A 114 7.51 0.92 -32.21
C LYS A 114 6.13 1.31 -31.65
N ALA A 115 5.08 0.56 -31.95
CA ALA A 115 3.74 0.85 -31.44
C ALA A 115 3.62 0.59 -29.93
N ALA A 116 4.24 -0.48 -29.43
CA ALA A 116 4.32 -0.73 -27.99
C ALA A 116 5.18 0.32 -27.28
N MET A 117 6.32 0.69 -27.86
CA MET A 117 7.17 1.75 -27.34
C MET A 117 6.43 3.10 -27.30
N ALA A 118 5.70 3.46 -28.35
CA ALA A 118 4.89 4.66 -28.36
C ALA A 118 3.90 4.67 -27.18
N PHE A 119 3.19 3.56 -26.94
CA PHE A 119 2.29 3.46 -25.80
C PHE A 119 3.00 3.65 -24.44
N PHE A 120 4.12 2.97 -24.19
CA PHE A 120 4.82 3.06 -22.89
C PHE A 120 5.40 4.44 -22.59
N PHE A 121 5.67 5.25 -23.61
CA PHE A 121 6.28 6.58 -23.48
C PHE A 121 5.34 7.73 -23.85
N SER A 122 4.09 7.45 -24.22
CA SER A 122 3.05 8.44 -24.45
C SER A 122 2.46 8.97 -23.14
N LYS A 123 1.94 10.19 -23.17
CA LYS A 123 1.13 10.69 -22.05
C LYS A 123 -0.22 9.97 -22.04
N PRO A 124 -0.87 9.79 -20.87
CA PRO A 124 -2.18 9.13 -20.78
C PRO A 124 -3.21 9.69 -21.77
N LYS A 125 -3.29 11.02 -21.92
CA LYS A 125 -4.17 11.70 -22.88
C LYS A 125 -3.90 11.40 -24.36
N ASP A 126 -2.68 10.99 -24.70
CA ASP A 126 -2.26 10.71 -26.08
C ASP A 126 -2.47 9.22 -26.43
N VAL A 127 -2.86 8.40 -25.44
CA VAL A 127 -3.18 6.99 -25.66
C VAL A 127 -4.58 6.89 -26.27
N PRO A 128 -4.74 6.25 -27.45
CA PRO A 128 -6.05 6.06 -28.06
C PRO A 128 -7.06 5.41 -27.09
N GLU A 129 -8.26 5.98 -27.02
CA GLU A 129 -9.31 5.56 -26.07
C GLU A 129 -9.67 4.07 -26.21
N TYR A 130 -9.52 3.50 -27.42
CA TYR A 130 -9.74 2.07 -27.64
C TYR A 130 -8.70 1.20 -26.91
N LEU A 131 -7.43 1.64 -26.76
CA LEU A 131 -6.32 0.92 -26.09
C LEU A 131 -6.46 0.83 -24.56
N VAL A 132 -7.12 1.81 -23.94
CA VAL A 132 -7.23 1.90 -22.48
C VAL A 132 -8.52 1.26 -21.96
N GLY A 133 -9.49 1.01 -22.85
CA GLY A 133 -10.84 0.61 -22.47
C GLY A 133 -11.59 1.80 -21.86
N LYS A 134 -12.88 1.95 -22.16
CA LYS A 134 -13.68 3.05 -21.63
C LYS A 134 -13.75 2.95 -20.09
N THR A 135 -13.11 3.87 -19.41
CA THR A 135 -13.37 4.16 -17.99
C THR A 135 -13.87 5.59 -17.82
N LYS A 136 -14.82 6.00 -18.67
CA LYS A 136 -15.74 7.08 -18.33
C LYS A 136 -16.91 6.48 -17.58
N ILE A 137 -16.69 6.18 -16.30
CA ILE A 137 -17.78 5.86 -15.38
C ILE A 137 -17.67 6.84 -14.22
N SER A 138 -18.78 7.50 -13.89
CA SER A 138 -18.91 8.34 -12.70
C SER A 138 -18.32 7.61 -11.49
N ALA A 139 -17.25 8.17 -10.91
CA ALA A 139 -16.65 7.65 -9.71
C ALA A 139 -17.70 7.69 -8.60
N LYS A 140 -18.32 6.54 -8.29
CA LYS A 140 -19.08 6.39 -7.06
C LYS A 140 -18.06 6.19 -5.95
N GLN A 141 -18.06 7.08 -4.96
CA GLN A 141 -17.24 6.95 -3.77
C GLN A 141 -17.47 5.57 -3.16
N PHE A 142 -16.40 4.78 -3.00
CA PHE A 142 -16.48 3.48 -2.37
C PHE A 142 -16.96 3.65 -0.92
N GLN A 143 -17.99 2.88 -0.56
CA GLN A 143 -18.48 2.78 0.81
C GLN A 143 -17.89 1.50 1.40
N PRO A 144 -16.95 1.58 2.36
CA PRO A 144 -16.37 0.38 2.95
C PRO A 144 -17.43 -0.45 3.68
N MET A 145 -17.59 -1.72 3.30
CA MET A 145 -18.37 -2.69 4.07
C MET A 145 -17.50 -3.19 5.24
N ASP A 146 -17.75 -2.64 6.43
CA ASP A 146 -16.73 -2.47 7.47
C ASP A 146 -16.68 -3.57 8.56
N ASP A 147 -17.06 -4.81 8.24
CA ASP A 147 -17.03 -5.88 9.25
C ASP A 147 -15.62 -6.38 9.56
N GLN A 148 -14.65 -6.04 8.68
CA GLN A 148 -13.30 -6.60 8.75
C GLN A 148 -12.18 -5.67 9.19
N LYS A 149 -12.40 -4.38 9.15
CA LYS A 149 -11.34 -3.39 9.32
C LYS A 149 -10.60 -3.54 10.63
N ASN A 150 -11.31 -3.75 11.74
CA ASN A 150 -10.66 -3.87 13.05
C ASN A 150 -9.72 -5.08 13.11
N TYR A 151 -10.09 -6.18 12.47
CA TYR A 151 -9.25 -7.37 12.41
C TYR A 151 -8.02 -7.14 11.54
N VAL A 152 -8.22 -6.63 10.32
CA VAL A 152 -7.11 -6.31 9.40
C VAL A 152 -6.16 -5.29 10.03
N LEU A 153 -6.70 -4.25 10.68
CA LEU A 153 -5.93 -3.24 11.38
C LEU A 153 -5.10 -3.84 12.53
N ALA A 154 -5.70 -4.70 13.35
CA ALA A 154 -4.97 -5.39 14.42
C ALA A 154 -3.82 -6.24 13.87
N GLN A 155 -4.03 -6.94 12.74
CA GLN A 155 -2.98 -7.74 12.10
C GLN A 155 -1.85 -6.87 11.54
N ILE A 156 -2.18 -5.74 10.89
CA ILE A 156 -1.17 -4.79 10.39
C ILE A 156 -0.35 -4.21 11.54
N ILE A 157 -0.99 -3.83 12.65
CA ILE A 157 -0.31 -3.35 13.85
C ILE A 157 0.64 -4.42 14.41
N LEU A 158 0.17 -5.67 14.53
CA LEU A 158 1.02 -6.79 14.99
C LEU A 158 2.21 -7.04 14.06
N CYS A 159 2.01 -7.00 12.73
CA CYS A 159 3.09 -7.13 11.76
C CYS A 159 4.09 -5.97 11.86
N ALA A 160 3.61 -4.73 12.05
CA ALA A 160 4.45 -3.56 12.21
C ALA A 160 5.27 -3.61 13.51
N LEU A 161 4.66 -4.04 14.62
CA LEU A 161 5.36 -4.26 15.89
C LEU A 161 6.41 -5.38 15.77
N GLY A 162 6.07 -6.48 15.08
CA GLY A 162 7.01 -7.57 14.79
C GLY A 162 8.19 -7.09 13.95
N LEU A 163 7.95 -6.32 12.90
CA LEU A 163 8.99 -5.71 12.07
C LEU A 163 9.87 -4.75 12.87
N PHE A 164 9.27 -3.87 13.69
CA PHE A 164 9.99 -2.98 14.57
C PHE A 164 10.90 -3.78 15.52
N TYR A 165 10.38 -4.81 16.18
CA TYR A 165 11.17 -5.68 17.03
C TYR A 165 12.35 -6.33 16.29
N MET A 166 12.12 -6.83 15.07
CA MET A 166 13.20 -7.37 14.24
C MET A 166 14.29 -6.34 13.95
N ILE A 167 13.94 -5.11 13.59
CA ILE A 167 14.92 -4.07 13.24
C ILE A 167 15.89 -3.81 14.41
N PHE A 168 15.39 -3.75 15.64
CA PHE A 168 16.20 -3.40 16.80
C PHE A 168 16.88 -4.60 17.49
N TRP A 169 16.28 -5.80 17.43
CA TRP A 169 16.77 -6.98 18.17
C TRP A 169 17.30 -8.12 17.31
N SER A 170 17.24 -8.04 15.98
CA SER A 170 17.70 -9.15 15.10
C SER A 170 19.21 -9.25 14.92
N LYS A 171 20.02 -8.33 15.47
CA LYS A 171 21.48 -8.29 15.20
C LYS A 171 22.17 -9.63 15.48
N GLY A 172 21.80 -10.31 16.57
CA GLY A 172 22.35 -11.61 16.97
C GLY A 172 21.65 -12.84 16.41
N TRP A 173 20.58 -12.67 15.63
CA TRP A 173 19.82 -13.81 15.11
C TRP A 173 20.47 -14.42 13.88
N ASP A 174 20.38 -15.74 13.78
CA ASP A 174 20.77 -16.46 12.58
C ASP A 174 19.85 -16.11 11.39
N ILE A 175 20.30 -16.50 10.19
CA ILE A 175 19.57 -16.22 8.94
C ILE A 175 18.23 -16.95 8.86
N ALA A 176 18.10 -18.13 9.47
CA ALA A 176 16.87 -18.91 9.43
C ALA A 176 15.76 -18.19 10.21
N ILE A 177 16.06 -17.70 11.41
CA ILE A 177 15.12 -16.93 12.24
C ILE A 177 14.74 -15.63 11.53
N LYS A 178 15.70 -14.87 11.02
CA LYS A 178 15.43 -13.66 10.23
C LYS A 178 14.50 -13.95 9.05
N SER A 179 14.76 -15.03 8.30
CA SER A 179 13.96 -15.42 7.14
C SER A 179 12.54 -15.84 7.54
N THR A 180 12.39 -16.65 8.59
CA THR A 180 11.06 -17.05 9.10
C THR A 180 10.24 -15.83 9.52
N CYS A 181 10.86 -14.89 10.23
CA CYS A 181 10.18 -13.67 10.67
C CYS A 181 9.80 -12.77 9.48
N ALA A 182 10.69 -12.62 8.49
CA ALA A 182 10.39 -11.86 7.27
C ALA A 182 9.26 -12.49 6.46
N ILE A 183 9.27 -13.82 6.27
CA ILE A 183 8.18 -14.56 5.60
C ILE A 183 6.87 -14.34 6.33
N PHE A 184 6.89 -14.40 7.67
CA PHE A 184 5.72 -14.16 8.50
C PHE A 184 5.14 -12.75 8.29
N VAL A 185 5.97 -11.70 8.36
CA VAL A 185 5.52 -10.31 8.14
C VAL A 185 4.96 -10.12 6.72
N CYS A 186 5.67 -10.64 5.71
CA CYS A 186 5.21 -10.59 4.32
C CYS A 186 3.88 -11.32 4.13
N TRP A 187 3.72 -12.50 4.73
CA TRP A 187 2.48 -13.26 4.68
C TRP A 187 1.34 -12.55 5.42
N GLY A 188 1.61 -11.91 6.56
CA GLY A 188 0.63 -11.12 7.31
C GLY A 188 0.10 -9.92 6.51
N ILE A 189 0.97 -9.22 5.79
CA ILE A 189 0.57 -8.13 4.89
C ILE A 189 -0.23 -8.66 3.69
N LEU A 190 0.21 -9.77 3.09
CA LEU A 190 -0.52 -10.39 1.98
C LEU A 190 -1.88 -10.94 2.43
N SER A 191 -1.96 -11.52 3.62
CA SER A 191 -3.20 -11.95 4.29
C SER A 191 -4.20 -10.81 4.42
N ALA A 192 -3.74 -9.67 4.93
CA ALA A 192 -4.55 -8.46 5.07
C ALA A 192 -5.13 -7.95 3.73
N SER A 193 -4.56 -8.39 2.60
CA SER A 193 -5.01 -8.01 1.26
C SER A 193 -6.27 -8.74 0.76
N ILE A 194 -6.62 -9.87 1.37
CA ILE A 194 -7.67 -10.78 0.89
C ILE A 194 -9.03 -10.39 1.47
N GLN A 195 -9.98 -10.05 0.59
CA GLN A 195 -11.37 -9.81 0.98
C GLN A 195 -12.13 -11.13 1.15
N TRP A 196 -12.45 -11.47 2.40
CA TRP A 196 -13.13 -12.73 2.75
C TRP A 196 -14.50 -12.94 2.06
N ARG A 197 -15.28 -11.87 1.83
CA ARG A 197 -16.61 -11.92 1.19
C ARG A 197 -16.50 -12.35 -0.28
N LYS A 198 -15.39 -12.00 -0.93
CA LYS A 198 -15.12 -12.32 -2.33
C LYS A 198 -14.43 -13.67 -2.48
N TYR A 199 -13.54 -14.02 -1.54
CA TYR A 199 -12.69 -15.21 -1.62
C TYR A 199 -12.64 -16.02 -0.32
N TRP A 200 -13.80 -16.48 0.16
CA TRP A 200 -13.89 -17.14 1.47
C TRP A 200 -12.95 -18.35 1.60
N VAL A 201 -12.94 -19.28 0.65
CA VAL A 201 -12.06 -20.46 0.67
C VAL A 201 -10.59 -20.08 0.78
N LEU A 202 -10.16 -19.12 -0.04
CA LEU A 202 -8.78 -18.64 -0.05
C LEU A 202 -8.41 -17.96 1.27
N TYR A 203 -9.33 -17.17 1.82
CA TYR A 203 -9.16 -16.54 3.12
C TYR A 203 -8.98 -17.59 4.23
N PHE A 204 -9.84 -18.61 4.30
CA PHE A 204 -9.69 -19.69 5.29
C PHE A 204 -8.36 -20.44 5.16
N PHE A 205 -7.96 -20.78 3.92
CA PHE A 205 -6.67 -21.41 3.68
C PHE A 205 -5.50 -20.54 4.15
N GLN A 206 -5.50 -19.26 3.77
CA GLN A 206 -4.47 -18.31 4.18
C GLN A 206 -4.42 -18.12 5.70
N GLU A 207 -5.57 -18.10 6.37
CA GLU A 207 -5.65 -17.97 7.82
C GLU A 207 -5.05 -19.20 8.52
N GLY A 208 -5.30 -20.40 8.00
CA GLY A 208 -4.63 -21.63 8.45
C GLY A 208 -3.11 -21.53 8.33
N VAL A 209 -2.61 -21.11 7.16
CA VAL A 209 -1.17 -20.89 6.95
C VAL A 209 -0.62 -19.87 7.94
N ARG A 210 -1.35 -18.77 8.17
CA ARG A 210 -0.91 -17.71 9.08
C ARG A 210 -0.81 -18.19 10.52
N ILE A 211 -1.76 -18.99 11.01
CA ILE A 211 -1.71 -19.57 12.36
C ILE A 211 -0.49 -20.48 12.51
N VAL A 212 -0.20 -21.31 11.50
CA VAL A 212 1.00 -22.16 11.49
C VAL A 212 2.27 -21.30 11.51
N LEU A 213 2.35 -20.24 10.70
CA LEU A 213 3.49 -19.33 10.68
C LEU A 213 3.65 -18.56 12.00
N TRP A 214 2.57 -18.15 12.66
CA TRP A 214 2.60 -17.58 14.01
C TRP A 214 3.18 -18.57 15.03
N GLY A 215 2.76 -19.83 14.97
CA GLY A 215 3.31 -20.88 15.82
C GLY A 215 4.80 -21.11 15.60
N LEU A 216 5.23 -21.18 14.34
CA LEU A 216 6.64 -21.30 13.99
C LEU A 216 7.45 -20.08 14.44
N PHE A 217 6.94 -18.87 14.23
CA PHE A 217 7.58 -17.62 14.63
C PHE A 217 7.81 -17.54 16.14
N PHE A 218 6.78 -17.79 16.95
CA PHE A 218 6.95 -17.75 18.40
C PHE A 218 7.77 -18.91 18.95
N TYR A 219 7.73 -20.07 18.30
CA TYR A 219 8.58 -21.20 18.65
C TYR A 219 10.06 -20.89 18.39
N THR A 220 10.40 -20.33 17.23
CA THR A 220 11.78 -19.96 16.91
C THR A 220 12.28 -18.82 17.79
N LEU A 221 11.44 -17.81 18.07
CA LEU A 221 11.79 -16.76 19.03
C LEU A 221 12.00 -17.30 20.44
N GLY A 222 11.16 -18.24 20.90
CA GLY A 222 11.32 -18.89 22.20
C GLY A 222 12.69 -19.58 22.35
N LYS A 223 13.23 -20.16 21.27
CA LYS A 223 14.57 -20.78 21.26
C LYS A 223 15.71 -19.78 21.40
N THR A 224 15.52 -18.53 21.02
CA THR A 224 16.55 -17.49 21.18
C THR A 224 16.70 -17.00 22.62
N GLY A 225 15.81 -17.41 23.53
CA GLY A 225 15.75 -16.87 24.89
C GLY A 225 15.21 -15.44 24.98
N SER A 226 14.87 -14.81 23.85
CA SER A 226 14.42 -13.42 23.79
C SER A 226 12.96 -13.23 24.26
N ILE A 227 12.17 -14.31 24.27
CA ILE A 227 10.75 -14.32 24.67
C ILE A 227 10.48 -15.65 25.41
N PRO A 228 9.85 -15.67 26.61
CA PRO A 228 9.57 -16.91 27.34
C PRO A 228 8.66 -17.86 26.56
N ILE A 229 8.97 -19.17 26.50
CA ILE A 229 8.19 -20.20 25.78
C ILE A 229 6.71 -20.23 26.20
N LEU A 230 6.39 -19.90 27.46
CA LEU A 230 5.01 -19.81 27.95
C LEU A 230 4.21 -18.71 27.22
N SER A 231 4.86 -17.60 26.88
CA SER A 231 4.23 -16.55 26.07
C SER A 231 4.02 -16.98 24.61
N SER A 232 4.86 -17.86 24.06
CA SER A 232 4.66 -18.44 22.73
C SER A 232 3.38 -19.28 22.64
N ALA A 233 3.13 -20.15 23.63
CA ALA A 233 1.91 -20.96 23.69
C ALA A 233 0.65 -20.09 23.89
N THR A 234 0.72 -19.08 24.76
CA THR A 234 -0.36 -18.11 24.97
C THR A 234 -0.66 -17.33 23.69
N MET A 235 0.35 -16.89 22.95
CA MET A 235 0.15 -16.14 21.72
C MET A 235 -0.41 -17.00 20.58
N ILE A 236 -0.02 -18.27 20.49
CA ILE A 236 -0.65 -19.23 19.57
C ILE A 236 -2.13 -19.40 19.93
N GLY A 237 -2.44 -19.60 21.21
CA GLY A 237 -3.81 -19.71 21.72
C GLY A 237 -4.66 -18.47 21.40
N LEU A 238 -4.12 -17.27 21.64
CA LEU A 238 -4.78 -16.01 21.31
C LEU A 238 -5.04 -15.88 19.81
N THR A 239 -4.08 -16.26 18.97
CA THR A 239 -4.22 -16.22 17.51
C THR A 239 -5.34 -17.14 17.05
N ILE A 240 -5.42 -18.36 17.60
CA ILE A 240 -6.49 -19.33 17.30
C ILE A 240 -7.85 -18.80 17.76
N VAL A 241 -7.95 -18.26 18.98
CA VAL A 241 -9.21 -17.71 19.52
C VAL A 241 -9.68 -16.53 18.67
N VAL A 242 -8.79 -15.60 18.34
CA VAL A 242 -9.09 -14.44 17.50
C VAL A 242 -9.53 -14.88 16.09
N ALA A 243 -8.88 -15.88 15.51
CA ALA A 243 -9.31 -16.47 14.25
C ALA A 243 -10.72 -17.07 14.38
N VAL A 244 -10.96 -17.94 15.36
CA VAL A 244 -12.26 -18.63 15.55
C VAL A 244 -13.42 -17.64 15.77
N LEU A 245 -13.24 -16.65 16.65
CA LEU A 245 -14.26 -15.62 16.93
C LEU A 245 -14.65 -14.85 15.66
N TYR A 246 -13.68 -14.63 14.78
CA TYR A 246 -13.87 -13.88 13.57
C TYR A 246 -14.44 -14.75 12.43
N LEU A 247 -14.06 -16.03 12.36
CA LEU A 247 -14.66 -17.03 11.47
C LEU A 247 -16.15 -17.26 11.79
N GLN A 248 -16.58 -17.11 13.04
CA GLN A 248 -17.99 -17.16 13.43
C GLN A 248 -18.78 -15.96 12.90
N LYS A 249 -18.16 -14.77 12.80
CA LYS A 249 -18.77 -13.60 12.16
C LYS A 249 -18.87 -13.75 10.65
N ALA A 250 -17.99 -14.53 10.01
CA ALA A 250 -18.01 -14.79 8.56
C ALA A 250 -19.24 -15.55 8.07
N LYS A 251 -19.86 -16.34 8.95
CA LYS A 251 -21.01 -17.19 8.62
C LYS A 251 -22.35 -16.46 8.69
N LYS A 252 -22.37 -15.20 9.12
CA LYS A 252 -23.55 -14.33 9.16
C LYS A 252 -23.51 -13.34 8.00
#